data_AF-A0AAW9MVG7-F1
#
_entry.id   AF-A0AAW9MVG7-F1
#
_cell.length_a   1.000
_cell.length_b   1.000
_cell.length_c   1.000
_cell.angle_alpha   90.00
_cell.angle_beta   90.00
_cell.angle_gamma   90.00
#
_symmetry.space_group_name_H-M   'P 1'
#
loop_
_entity.id
_entity.type
_entity.pdbx_description
1 polymer ?
#
loop_
_entity_poly.entity_id
_entity_poly.type
_entity_poly.pdbx_seq_one_letter_code
_entity_poly.pdbx_strand_id
1 'polypeptide(L)' 'MNFININKDEKKVILLIHPMLFTSEAIKSLIADKMPKDSRIIIPEMAGHGRSKESFLSVEIEGEKIYAYLVDEGIGEID' A
#
# COMPACT_ATOMS: atom_id res chain seq x y z
N MET A 1 7.43 7.23 -3.31
CA MET A 1 6.37 6.21 -3.45
C MET A 1 5.05 6.81 -2.96
N ASN A 2 3.96 6.58 -3.68
CA ASN A 2 2.62 7.04 -3.28
C ASN A 2 1.87 5.90 -2.58
N PHE A 3 0.96 6.24 -1.67
CA PHE A 3 0.17 5.28 -0.92
C PHE A 3 -1.30 5.69 -0.91
N ILE A 4 -2.19 4.72 -1.08
CA ILE A 4 -3.59 4.84 -0.72
C ILE A 4 -3.74 4.34 0.72
N ASN A 5 -4.38 5.12 1.58
CA ASN A 5 -4.60 4.79 2.98
C ASN A 5 -6.06 5.04 3.35
N ILE A 6 -6.78 3.97 3.75
CA ILE A 6 -8.23 3.94 3.93
C ILE A 6 -8.52 3.53 5.37
N ASN A 7 -9.56 4.10 5.98
CA ASN A 7 -9.98 3.85 7.37
C ASN A 7 -8.83 4.06 8.38
N LYS A 8 -8.19 5.25 8.34
CA LYS A 8 -6.96 5.55 9.12
C LYS A 8 -7.08 5.33 10.64
N ASP A 9 -8.29 5.43 11.19
CA ASP A 9 -8.54 5.33 12.62
C ASP A 9 -8.67 3.87 13.12
N GLU A 10 -8.76 2.90 12.20
CA GLU A 10 -8.86 1.48 12.55
C GLU A 10 -7.52 0.91 13.01
N LYS A 11 -7.57 0.06 14.04
CA LYS A 11 -6.36 -0.50 14.67
C LYS A 11 -5.75 -1.65 13.89
N LYS A 12 -6.59 -2.47 13.24
CA LYS A 12 -6.16 -3.61 12.44
C LYS A 12 -5.63 -3.09 11.11
N VAL A 13 -4.40 -3.42 10.74
CA VAL A 13 -3.76 -2.86 9.54
C VAL A 13 -3.49 -3.95 8.52
N ILE A 14 -4.02 -3.79 7.31
CA ILE A 14 -3.79 -4.72 6.20
C ILE A 14 -3.01 -3.99 5.10
N LEU A 15 -1.88 -4.58 4.70
CA LEU A 15 -1.07 -4.11 3.58
C LEU A 15 -1.39 -4.92 2.32
N LEU A 16 -1.93 -4.27 1.30
CA LEU A 16 -2.22 -4.92 0.02
C LEU A 16 -1.20 -4.50 -1.04
N ILE A 17 -0.23 -5.37 -1.32
CA ILE A 17 0.76 -5.14 -2.39
C ILE A 17 0.19 -5.68 -3.70
N HIS A 18 0.12 -4.82 -4.72
CA HIS A 18 -0.37 -5.24 -6.03
C HIS A 18 0.68 -6.08 -6.77
N PRO A 19 0.26 -7.08 -7.57
CA PRO A 19 1.18 -7.80 -8.46
C PRO A 19 1.66 -6.90 -9.61
N MET A 20 2.67 -7.38 -10.35
CA MET A 20 3.13 -6.70 -11.57
C MET A 20 1.97 -6.47 -12.55
N LEU A 21 2.00 -5.34 -13.26
CA LEU A 21 0.98 -4.89 -14.22
C LEU A 21 -0.35 -4.41 -13.62
N PHE A 22 -0.48 -4.40 -12.29
CA PHE A 22 -1.59 -3.77 -11.58
C PHE A 22 -1.17 -2.42 -10.99
N THR A 23 -2.13 -1.65 -10.48
CA THR A 23 -1.89 -0.37 -9.81
C THR A 23 -2.56 -0.36 -8.43
N SER A 24 -2.19 0.61 -7.60
CA SER A 24 -2.80 0.79 -6.28
C SER A 24 -4.32 1.06 -6.39
N GLU A 25 -4.77 1.86 -7.38
CA GLU A 25 -6.20 2.12 -7.59
C GLU A 25 -6.97 0.88 -8.08
N ALA A 26 -6.34 0.02 -8.88
CA ALA A 26 -6.96 -1.22 -9.31
C ALA A 26 -7.22 -2.13 -8.09
N ILE A 27 -6.24 -2.27 -7.19
CA ILE A 27 -6.42 -3.05 -5.95
C ILE A 27 -7.47 -2.42 -5.03
N LYS A 28 -7.49 -1.08 -4.92
CA LYS A 28 -8.53 -0.39 -4.17
C LYS A 28 -9.92 -0.77 -4.68
N SER A 29 -10.17 -0.63 -5.97
CA SER A 29 -11.50 -0.85 -6.56
C SER A 29 -11.91 -2.32 -6.61
N LEU A 30 -10.97 -3.24 -6.88
CA LEU A 30 -11.26 -4.65 -7.03
C LEU A 30 -11.42 -5.37 -5.68
N ILE A 31 -10.67 -4.93 -4.65
CA ILE A 31 -10.53 -5.61 -3.36
C ILE A 31 -10.95 -4.69 -2.21
N ALA A 32 -10.19 -3.63 -1.93
CA ALA A 32 -10.34 -2.87 -0.68
C ALA A 32 -11.74 -2.26 -0.50
N ASP A 33 -12.34 -1.73 -1.57
CA ASP A 33 -13.68 -1.14 -1.54
C ASP A 33 -14.80 -2.16 -1.25
N LYS A 34 -14.51 -3.46 -1.37
CA LYS A 34 -15.44 -4.56 -1.09
C LYS A 34 -15.17 -5.24 0.25
N MET A 35 -14.05 -4.91 0.92
CA MET A 35 -13.74 -5.44 2.25
C MET A 35 -14.59 -4.77 3.33
N PRO A 36 -14.83 -5.45 4.47
CA PRO A 36 -15.35 -4.80 5.66
C PRO A 36 -14.49 -3.59 6.04
N LYS A 37 -15.13 -2.54 6.57
CA LYS A 37 -14.46 -1.28 6.95
C LYS A 37 -13.94 -1.29 8.39
N ASP A 38 -13.61 -2.47 8.90
CA ASP A 38 -13.13 -2.72 10.27
C ASP A 38 -11.60 -2.80 10.36
N SER A 39 -10.92 -2.48 9.24
CA SER A 39 -9.47 -2.53 9.10
C SER A 39 -9.00 -1.30 8.35
N ARG A 40 -7.84 -0.79 8.75
CA ARG A 40 -7.05 0.21 8.04
C ARG A 40 -6.36 -0.48 6.89
N ILE A 41 -6.56 0.02 5.67
CA ILE A 41 -6.02 -0.62 4.47
C ILE A 41 -4.99 0.33 3.85
N ILE A 42 -3.79 -0.21 3.60
CA ILE A 42 -2.68 0.50 2.96
C ILE A 42 -2.34 -0.20 1.66
N ILE A 43 -2.25 0.57 0.58
CA ILE A 43 -1.96 0.07 -0.77
C ILE A 43 -0.83 0.94 -1.35
N PRO A 44 0.42 0.45 -1.41
CA PRO A 44 1.50 1.15 -2.08
C PRO A 44 1.30 1.14 -3.61
N GLU A 45 1.66 2.23 -4.27
CA GLU A 45 1.89 2.24 -5.72
C GLU A 45 3.37 1.94 -5.99
N MET A 46 3.65 0.80 -6.63
CA MET A 46 5.02 0.38 -6.91
C MET A 46 5.67 1.25 -7.98
N ALA A 47 7.00 1.37 -7.94
CA ALA A 47 7.76 2.07 -8.97
C ALA A 47 7.44 1.54 -10.38
N GLY A 48 7.34 2.44 -11.36
CA GLY A 48 6.98 2.14 -12.74
C GLY A 48 5.52 1.72 -12.98
N HIS A 49 4.66 1.70 -11.96
CA HIS A 49 3.25 1.33 -12.08
C HIS A 49 2.32 2.53 -11.88
N GLY A 50 1.14 2.46 -12.51
CA GLY A 50 0.07 3.45 -12.36
C GLY A 50 0.54 4.87 -12.64
N ARG A 51 0.47 5.72 -11.61
CA ARG A 51 0.91 7.12 -11.68
C ARG A 51 2.36 7.34 -11.23
N SER A 52 3.06 6.28 -10.81
CA SER A 52 4.44 6.38 -10.38
C SER A 52 5.34 6.78 -11.55
N LYS A 53 6.12 7.83 -11.35
CA LYS A 53 7.19 8.25 -12.29
C LYS A 53 8.57 7.73 -11.86
N GLU A 54 8.62 6.99 -10.75
CA GLU A 54 9.86 6.40 -10.25
C GLU A 54 10.24 5.18 -11.11
N SER A 55 11.54 4.99 -11.32
CA SER A 55 12.05 3.75 -11.91
C SER A 55 12.17 2.67 -10.84
N PHE A 56 11.77 1.45 -11.18
CA PHE A 56 12.02 0.30 -10.33
C PHE A 56 13.53 0.02 -10.26
N LEU A 57 14.06 -0.08 -9.04
CA LEU A 57 15.48 -0.36 -8.80
C LEU A 57 15.68 -1.79 -8.28
N SER A 58 15.05 -2.12 -7.15
CA SER A 58 15.07 -3.48 -6.59
C SER A 58 13.89 -3.70 -5.64
N VAL A 59 13.61 -4.95 -5.30
CA VAL A 59 12.54 -5.31 -4.36
C VAL A 59 12.87 -4.80 -2.95
N GLU A 60 14.15 -4.83 -2.58
CA GLU A 60 14.65 -4.37 -1.28
C GLU A 60 14.36 -2.88 -1.10
N ILE A 61 14.67 -2.05 -2.11
CA ILE A 61 14.43 -0.60 -2.06
C ILE A 61 12.92 -0.29 -1.96
N GLU A 62 12.07 -1.03 -2.68
CA GLU A 62 10.62 -0.85 -2.57
C GLU A 62 10.11 -1.26 -1.19
N GLY A 63 10.64 -2.36 -0.63
CA GLY A 63 10.35 -2.81 0.74
C GLY A 63 10.77 -1.78 1.80
N GLU A 64 11.96 -1.17 1.67
CA GLU A 64 12.44 -0.12 2.56
C GLU A 64 11.53 1.12 2.52
N LYS A 65 11.06 1.53 1.34
CA LYS A 65 10.12 2.65 1.21
C LYS A 65 8.78 2.34 1.87
N ILE A 66 8.26 1.13 1.71
CA ILE A 66 7.02 0.69 2.37
C ILE A 66 7.23 0.68 3.89
N TYR A 67 8.33 0.11 4.38
CA TYR A 67 8.66 0.07 5.80
C TYR A 67 8.76 1.48 6.40
N ALA A 68 9.48 2.39 5.75
CA ALA A 68 9.61 3.78 6.20
C ALA A 68 8.23 4.46 6.31
N TYR A 69 7.36 4.27 5.32
CA TYR A 69 5.99 4.80 5.37
C TYR A 69 5.18 4.23 6.55
N LEU A 70 5.28 2.93 6.82
CA LEU A 70 4.58 2.30 7.95
C LEU A 70 5.07 2.86 9.28
N VAL A 71 6.39 3.03 9.45
CA VAL A 71 6.99 3.63 10.66
C VAL A 71 6.53 5.08 10.85
N ASP A 72 6.55 5.89 9.78
CA ASP A 72 6.10 7.29 9.82
C ASP A 72 4.61 7.43 10.17
N GLU A 73 3.78 6.46 9.78
CA GLU A 73 2.36 6.37 10.16
C GLU A 73 2.12 5.72 11.53
N GLY A 74 3.19 5.38 12.27
CA GLY A 74 3.12 4.79 13.61
C GLY A 74 2.66 3.33 13.64
N ILE A 75 2.82 2.59 12.54
CA ILE A 75 2.35 1.21 12.38
C ILE A 75 3.49 0.25 12.70
N GLY A 76 3.35 -0.49 13.79
CA GLY A 76 4.34 -1.49 14.23
C GLY A 76 4.05 -2.93 13.78
N GLU A 77 2.83 -3.22 13.35
CA GLU A 77 2.36 -4.57 12.97
C GLU A 77 1.34 -4.48 11.83
N ILE A 78 1.32 -5.51 10.98
CA ILE A 78 0.38 -5.70 9.88
C ILE A 78 -0.19 -7.13 9.93
N ASP A 79 -1.46 -7.28 9.55
CA ASP A 79 -2.20 -8.55 9.48
C ASP A 79 -2.16 -9.21 8.08
#